data_AF-A0A3M3AI49-F1
#
_entry.id   AF-A0A3M3AI49-F1
#
_cell.length_a   1.000
_cell.length_b   1.000
_cell.length_c   1.000
_cell.angle_alpha   90.00
_cell.angle_beta   90.00
_cell.angle_gamma   90.00
#
_symmetry.space_group_name_H-M   'P 1'
#
loop_
_entity.id
_entity.type
_entity.pdbx_description
1 polymer ?
#
loop_
_entity_poly.entity_id
_entity_poly.type
_entity_poly.pdbx_seq_one_letter_code
_entity_poly.pdbx_strand_id
1 'polypeptide(L)'
;MGTTHQATALNLGKLTDPRTDGTAQPRGNGAELRTDAAIALRAAQGMLLTTYARTDAKGSQLDREELLKLLAECGELFKSLGETAAARGGQAVDVQGIDALRQSLNQWPAPDSNGLGDPVLAMTAAAGIASATPRSQVHYAGEHHDTTAQNNLQLTSGAAMHLQAGKGLSAFAQDAGISAIANRGKVLVQAQEDDIALNAQKNLHVSAVEGEVVITAPTIRLVADDGSYIKIGGGVEIGSQGKVTVHASEHDWIGPKTDSAAIPSFGRDPAAQQVTFHYPGHSEKSPRAAADHSYEIKLEDGSLVKGMTNADGLTERVEREMMHQAQVSALRSGTPKGGAQ
;
A
#
# COMPACT_ATOMS: atom_id res chain seq x y z
N MET A 1 23.85 -32.50 18.40
CA MET A 1 22.89 -33.10 19.35
C MET A 1 21.64 -33.48 18.57
N GLY A 2 21.03 -34.64 18.81
CA GLY A 2 19.84 -35.04 18.04
C GLY A 2 19.09 -36.21 18.65
N THR A 3 17.86 -36.41 18.16
CA THR A 3 16.95 -37.51 18.52
C THR A 3 16.40 -38.15 17.25
N THR A 4 16.07 -39.45 17.30
CA THR A 4 15.48 -40.18 16.17
C THR A 4 14.04 -39.76 15.90
N HIS A 5 13.32 -39.22 16.88
CA HIS A 5 11.96 -38.74 16.69
C HIS A 5 11.94 -37.56 15.71
N GLN A 6 11.29 -37.75 14.57
CA GLN A 6 11.22 -36.78 13.46
C GLN A 6 12.61 -36.30 12.99
N ALA A 7 13.63 -37.16 13.18
CA ALA A 7 15.04 -36.89 12.89
C ALA A 7 15.50 -35.48 13.31
N THR A 8 15.07 -35.04 14.50
CA THR A 8 15.29 -33.69 15.01
C THR A 8 16.74 -33.54 15.48
N ALA A 9 17.48 -32.56 14.95
CA ALA A 9 18.90 -32.39 15.25
C ALA A 9 19.38 -30.94 15.14
N LEU A 10 20.37 -30.62 15.98
CA LEU A 10 21.29 -29.49 15.85
C LEU A 10 22.68 -30.03 15.50
N ASN A 11 23.14 -29.74 14.27
CA ASN A 11 24.45 -30.14 13.75
C ASN A 11 25.36 -28.91 13.66
N LEU A 12 26.62 -29.02 14.11
CA LEU A 12 27.58 -27.91 14.18
C LEU A 12 28.94 -28.34 13.60
N GLY A 13 29.63 -27.43 12.91
CA GLY A 13 30.96 -27.66 12.35
C GLY A 13 30.93 -28.30 10.95
N LYS A 14 31.55 -29.47 10.78
CA LYS A 14 31.53 -30.23 9.52
C LYS A 14 30.36 -31.21 9.53
N LEU A 15 29.35 -30.96 8.71
CA LEU A 15 28.15 -31.76 8.62
C LEU A 15 28.40 -32.93 7.65
N THR A 16 28.09 -34.14 8.09
CA THR A 16 28.20 -35.36 7.27
C THR A 16 26.94 -36.21 7.41
N ASP A 17 26.74 -37.15 6.50
CA ASP A 17 25.81 -38.26 6.72
C ASP A 17 26.23 -39.11 7.94
N PRO A 18 25.33 -39.94 8.50
CA PRO A 18 25.72 -40.97 9.44
C PRO A 18 26.88 -41.81 8.88
N ARG A 19 27.85 -42.14 9.73
CA ARG A 19 28.99 -42.96 9.31
C ARG A 19 28.55 -44.39 9.01
N THR A 20 29.02 -44.92 7.89
CA THR A 20 28.92 -46.34 7.51
C THR A 20 30.32 -46.84 7.22
N ASP A 21 30.73 -47.93 7.88
CA ASP A 21 32.08 -48.52 7.78
C ASP A 21 33.23 -47.52 7.97
N GLY A 22 33.06 -46.59 8.92
CA GLY A 22 34.04 -45.55 9.25
C GLY A 22 34.06 -44.35 8.28
N THR A 23 33.31 -44.41 7.18
CA THR A 23 33.22 -43.35 6.17
C THR A 23 31.92 -42.56 6.27
N ALA A 24 31.91 -41.29 5.89
CA ALA A 24 30.70 -40.48 5.77
C ALA A 24 30.85 -39.44 4.67
N GLN A 25 29.76 -39.20 3.93
CA GLN A 25 29.74 -38.19 2.88
C GLN A 25 29.51 -36.79 3.48
N PRO A 26 30.19 -35.76 2.96
CA PRO A 26 29.99 -34.39 3.41
C PRO A 26 28.62 -33.87 2.98
N ARG A 27 27.92 -33.19 3.90
CA ARG A 27 26.64 -32.52 3.66
C ARG A 27 26.75 -30.99 3.68
N GLY A 28 27.71 -30.44 4.42
CA GLY A 28 27.90 -28.99 4.53
C GLY A 28 28.86 -28.58 5.65
N ASN A 29 29.00 -27.27 5.86
CA ASN A 29 29.76 -26.70 6.96
C ASN A 29 28.95 -25.58 7.62
N GLY A 30 29.06 -25.42 8.94
CA GLY A 30 28.37 -24.38 9.70
C GLY A 30 27.41 -24.98 10.73
N ALA A 31 26.17 -24.52 10.74
CA ALA A 31 25.12 -25.01 11.64
C ALA A 31 23.86 -25.39 10.86
N GLU A 32 23.23 -26.49 11.23
CA GLU A 32 21.93 -26.92 10.71
C GLU A 32 21.02 -27.26 11.91
N LEU A 33 19.89 -26.57 11.99
CA LEU A 33 18.76 -26.96 12.83
C LEU A 33 17.71 -27.58 11.90
N ARG A 34 17.42 -28.87 12.07
CA ARG A 34 16.43 -29.59 11.25
C ARG A 34 15.48 -30.43 12.10
N THR A 35 14.29 -30.64 11.58
CA THR A 35 13.30 -31.62 12.03
C THR A 35 12.28 -31.84 10.91
N ASP A 36 11.69 -33.03 10.87
CA ASP A 36 10.56 -33.32 9.97
C ASP A 36 9.22 -32.87 10.61
N ALA A 37 9.25 -32.35 11.84
CA ALA A 37 8.12 -31.73 12.53
C ALA A 37 8.19 -30.19 12.53
N ALA A 38 7.37 -29.54 13.35
CA ALA A 38 7.34 -28.08 13.45
C ALA A 38 8.58 -27.51 14.17
N ILE A 39 9.08 -26.37 13.67
CA ILE A 39 10.07 -25.53 14.34
C ILE A 39 9.41 -24.22 14.73
N ALA A 40 9.58 -23.81 15.98
CA ALA A 40 9.24 -22.47 16.45
C ALA A 40 10.50 -21.76 16.93
N LEU A 41 10.82 -20.60 16.34
CA LEU A 41 11.81 -19.66 16.84
C LEU A 41 11.06 -18.48 17.45
N ARG A 42 11.24 -18.22 18.74
CA ARG A 42 10.54 -17.16 19.47
C ARG A 42 11.53 -16.34 20.28
N ALA A 43 11.59 -15.04 20.04
CA ALA A 43 12.43 -14.11 20.76
C ALA A 43 11.63 -12.86 21.13
N ALA A 44 11.28 -12.74 22.41
CA ALA A 44 10.40 -11.66 22.90
C ALA A 44 11.08 -10.29 22.96
N GLN A 45 12.41 -10.23 22.77
CA GLN A 45 13.21 -9.01 22.79
C GLN A 45 13.80 -8.69 21.40
N GLY A 46 13.29 -9.34 20.36
CA GLY A 46 13.74 -9.18 18.97
C GLY A 46 14.52 -10.37 18.43
N MET A 47 14.56 -10.49 17.09
CA MET A 47 15.27 -11.55 16.36
C MET A 47 16.03 -10.93 15.18
N LEU A 48 17.33 -11.22 15.08
CA LEU A 48 18.17 -10.82 13.96
C LEU A 48 18.57 -12.05 13.13
N LEU A 49 18.20 -12.05 11.85
CA LEU A 49 18.63 -13.02 10.85
C LEU A 49 19.56 -12.30 9.87
N THR A 50 20.85 -12.66 9.88
CA THR A 50 21.89 -11.91 9.16
C THR A 50 22.93 -12.82 8.49
N THR A 51 23.47 -12.35 7.35
CA THR A 51 24.66 -12.93 6.71
C THR A 51 25.92 -12.07 6.87
N TYR A 52 25.82 -10.94 7.59
CA TYR A 52 27.00 -10.14 7.94
C TYR A 52 27.90 -10.91 8.90
N ALA A 53 29.19 -10.96 8.59
CA ALA A 53 30.14 -11.79 9.32
C ALA A 53 30.46 -11.21 10.70
N ARG A 54 30.58 -12.10 11.69
CA ARG A 54 31.16 -11.84 13.01
C ARG A 54 32.20 -12.94 13.30
N THR A 55 33.30 -12.91 12.54
CA THR A 55 34.38 -13.91 12.62
C THR A 55 34.94 -13.98 14.03
N ASP A 56 35.17 -15.19 14.53
CA ASP A 56 35.58 -15.46 15.91
C ASP A 56 34.62 -14.88 16.97
N ALA A 57 33.34 -14.73 16.61
CA ALA A 57 32.31 -14.10 17.45
C ALA A 57 32.70 -12.70 17.95
N LYS A 58 33.50 -11.95 17.16
CA LYS A 58 33.82 -10.55 17.45
C LYS A 58 32.59 -9.68 17.22
N GLY A 59 32.20 -8.90 18.23
CA GLY A 59 30.99 -8.08 18.23
C GLY A 59 29.92 -8.64 19.18
N SER A 60 28.79 -7.96 19.27
CA SER A 60 27.65 -8.41 20.07
C SER A 60 26.74 -9.36 19.28
N GLN A 61 25.95 -10.18 19.98
CA GLN A 61 24.99 -11.11 19.36
C GLN A 61 23.99 -10.41 18.43
N LEU A 62 23.53 -9.22 18.82
CA LEU A 62 22.56 -8.40 18.08
C LEU A 62 23.22 -7.22 17.37
N ASP A 63 24.52 -7.31 17.09
CA ASP A 63 25.22 -6.30 16.32
C ASP A 63 24.61 -6.17 14.90
N ARG A 64 24.34 -4.93 14.51
CA ARG A 64 23.42 -4.58 13.41
C ARG A 64 23.73 -3.22 12.78
N GLU A 65 24.96 -2.74 12.94
CA GLU A 65 25.40 -1.46 12.37
C GLU A 65 25.12 -1.39 10.86
N GLU A 66 25.34 -2.48 10.13
CA GLU A 66 25.09 -2.56 8.69
C GLU A 66 23.61 -2.45 8.35
N LEU A 67 22.71 -3.05 9.15
CA LEU A 67 21.27 -2.89 8.97
C LEU A 67 20.81 -1.45 9.24
N LEU A 68 21.30 -0.85 10.31
CA LEU A 68 20.95 0.54 10.66
C LEU A 68 21.40 1.52 9.57
N LYS A 69 22.57 1.27 8.96
CA LYS A 69 23.05 2.04 7.81
C LYS A 69 22.14 1.88 6.59
N LEU A 70 21.74 0.65 6.25
CA LEU A 70 20.80 0.41 5.13
C LEU A 70 19.44 1.09 5.36
N LEU A 71 18.93 1.08 6.58
CA LEU A 71 17.68 1.78 6.92
C LEU A 71 17.82 3.30 6.86
N ALA A 72 18.97 3.85 7.23
CA ALA A 72 19.26 5.27 7.08
C ALA A 72 19.30 5.68 5.60
N GLU A 73 20.02 4.93 4.75
CA GLU A 73 20.08 5.16 3.30
C GLU A 73 18.68 5.06 2.66
N CYS A 74 17.88 4.07 3.08
CA CYS A 74 16.49 3.91 2.64
C CYS A 74 15.62 5.11 3.02
N GLY A 75 15.72 5.58 4.28
CA GLY A 75 14.97 6.73 4.78
C GLY A 75 15.35 8.03 4.08
N GLU A 76 16.64 8.26 3.82
CA GLU A 76 17.12 9.42 3.07
C GLU A 76 16.59 9.43 1.63
N LEU A 77 16.64 8.29 0.93
CA LEU A 77 16.11 8.16 -0.42
C LEU A 77 14.60 8.41 -0.45
N PHE A 78 13.85 7.75 0.44
CA PHE A 78 12.40 7.88 0.53
C PHE A 78 11.99 9.33 0.80
N LYS A 79 12.66 9.98 1.75
CA LYS A 79 12.41 11.39 2.10
C LYS A 79 12.75 12.33 0.94
N SER A 80 13.93 12.20 0.34
CA SER A 80 14.38 13.09 -0.74
C SER A 80 13.45 13.05 -1.97
N LEU A 81 13.07 11.84 -2.41
CA LEU A 81 12.15 11.68 -3.54
C LEU A 81 10.74 12.18 -3.17
N GLY A 82 10.27 11.86 -1.96
CA GLY A 82 8.97 12.31 -1.49
C GLY A 82 8.87 13.83 -1.37
N GLU A 83 9.89 14.50 -0.83
CA GLU A 83 9.90 15.97 -0.68
C GLU A 83 9.88 16.64 -2.05
N THR A 84 10.60 16.05 -3.01
CA THR A 84 10.59 16.51 -4.39
C THR A 84 9.21 16.34 -5.02
N ALA A 85 8.54 15.20 -4.82
CA ALA A 85 7.19 14.97 -5.30
C ALA A 85 6.19 15.96 -4.67
N ALA A 86 6.23 16.15 -3.35
CA ALA A 86 5.37 17.06 -2.61
C ALA A 86 5.52 18.51 -3.09
N ALA A 87 6.76 18.96 -3.34
CA ALA A 87 7.04 20.30 -3.88
C ALA A 87 6.48 20.51 -5.31
N ARG A 88 6.07 19.45 -6.00
CA ARG A 88 5.49 19.46 -7.36
C ARG A 88 4.01 19.07 -7.40
N GLY A 89 3.33 19.10 -6.25
CA GLY A 89 1.90 18.80 -6.14
C GLY A 89 1.58 17.32 -5.90
N GLY A 90 2.60 16.49 -5.62
CA GLY A 90 2.42 15.15 -5.09
C GLY A 90 1.97 15.15 -3.63
N GLN A 91 1.75 13.96 -3.08
CA GLN A 91 1.35 13.79 -1.69
C GLN A 91 2.50 14.12 -0.73
N ALA A 92 2.17 14.60 0.47
CA ALA A 92 3.15 14.82 1.52
C ALA A 92 3.86 13.52 1.91
N VAL A 93 5.15 13.62 2.22
CA VAL A 93 5.96 12.48 2.67
C VAL A 93 5.50 12.02 4.05
N ASP A 94 5.29 10.73 4.21
CA ASP A 94 5.04 10.11 5.50
C ASP A 94 6.16 9.12 5.83
N VAL A 95 7.07 9.54 6.73
CA VAL A 95 8.23 8.75 7.15
C VAL A 95 7.98 7.94 8.42
N GLN A 96 6.76 7.97 8.98
CA GLN A 96 6.47 7.41 10.30
C GLN A 96 6.82 5.91 10.39
N GLY A 97 6.46 5.12 9.38
CA GLY A 97 6.72 3.68 9.35
C GLY A 97 8.22 3.34 9.42
N ILE A 98 9.03 3.93 8.53
CA ILE A 98 10.47 3.65 8.48
C ILE A 98 11.22 4.20 9.71
N ASP A 99 10.84 5.38 10.21
CA ASP A 99 11.47 5.97 11.39
C ASP A 99 11.17 5.16 12.66
N ALA A 100 9.93 4.69 12.83
CA ALA A 100 9.55 3.84 13.96
C ALA A 100 10.36 2.53 13.98
N LEU A 101 10.46 1.84 12.84
CA LEU A 101 11.25 0.60 12.74
C LEU A 101 12.75 0.83 13.00
N ARG A 102 13.32 1.91 12.46
CA ARG A 102 14.72 2.28 12.70
C ARG A 102 14.96 2.62 14.17
N GLN A 103 14.02 3.30 14.81
CA GLN A 103 14.11 3.62 16.24
C GLN A 103 14.07 2.35 17.10
N SER A 104 13.13 1.44 16.85
CA SER A 104 13.05 0.15 17.56
C SER A 104 14.36 -0.66 17.47
N LEU A 105 14.96 -0.72 16.28
CA LEU A 105 16.24 -1.40 16.07
C LEU A 105 17.40 -0.66 16.73
N ASN A 106 17.43 0.67 16.74
CA ASN A 106 18.46 1.42 17.46
C ASN A 106 18.40 1.16 18.98
N GLN A 107 17.20 0.99 19.54
CA GLN A 107 16.96 0.83 20.97
C GLN A 107 17.12 -0.61 21.48
N TRP A 108 17.33 -1.60 20.61
CA TRP A 108 17.60 -2.97 21.03
C TRP A 108 18.77 -3.06 22.03
N PRO A 109 18.67 -3.90 23.07
CA PRO A 109 19.55 -3.88 24.22
C PRO A 109 21.01 -4.13 23.85
N ALA A 110 21.90 -3.44 24.57
CA ALA A 110 23.32 -3.78 24.63
C ALA A 110 23.52 -5.16 25.30
N PRO A 111 24.66 -5.84 25.09
CA PRO A 111 24.91 -7.20 25.61
C PRO A 111 24.76 -7.36 27.12
N ASP A 112 25.02 -6.29 27.87
CA ASP A 112 24.98 -6.22 29.33
C ASP A 112 23.69 -5.56 29.87
N SER A 113 22.75 -5.24 29.00
CA SER A 113 21.47 -4.62 29.37
C SER A 113 20.41 -5.68 29.72
N ASN A 114 19.65 -5.42 30.79
CA ASN A 114 18.45 -6.18 31.14
C ASN A 114 17.16 -5.53 30.59
N GLY A 115 17.28 -4.52 29.73
CA GLY A 115 16.15 -3.85 29.10
C GLY A 115 15.38 -4.78 28.16
N LEU A 116 14.06 -4.68 28.17
CA LEU A 116 13.22 -5.35 27.17
C LEU A 116 13.36 -4.59 25.84
N GLY A 117 13.99 -5.21 24.85
CA GLY A 117 14.04 -4.67 23.49
C GLY A 117 12.68 -4.83 22.77
N ASP A 118 12.45 -3.99 21.75
CA ASP A 118 11.26 -4.12 20.92
C ASP A 118 11.25 -5.46 20.16
N PRO A 119 10.11 -6.18 20.08
CA PRO A 119 10.03 -7.52 19.49
C PRO A 119 10.00 -7.49 17.95
N VAL A 120 11.03 -6.92 17.33
CA VAL A 120 11.19 -6.83 15.87
C VAL A 120 11.83 -8.10 15.32
N LEU A 121 11.39 -8.58 14.17
CA LEU A 121 12.14 -9.54 13.35
C LEU A 121 12.89 -8.76 12.27
N ALA A 122 14.21 -8.67 12.40
CA ALA A 122 15.08 -8.06 11.41
C ALA A 122 15.73 -9.12 10.53
N MET A 123 15.62 -8.95 9.22
CA MET A 123 16.32 -9.77 8.23
C MET A 123 17.21 -8.87 7.39
N THR A 124 18.51 -9.17 7.32
CA THR A 124 19.47 -8.40 6.52
C THR A 124 20.51 -9.32 5.90
N ALA A 125 21.04 -8.94 4.73
CA ALA A 125 22.06 -9.74 4.07
C ALA A 125 23.01 -8.85 3.26
N ALA A 126 24.28 -9.24 3.20
CA ALA A 126 25.32 -8.48 2.51
C ALA A 126 25.20 -8.58 0.97
N ALA A 127 24.74 -9.73 0.45
CA ALA A 127 24.68 -9.99 -0.99
C ALA A 127 23.25 -9.95 -1.58
N GLY A 128 22.22 -10.15 -0.76
CA GLY A 128 20.82 -10.16 -1.20
C GLY A 128 19.93 -11.10 -0.38
N ILE A 129 18.62 -10.99 -0.61
CA ILE A 129 17.57 -11.80 0.04
C ILE A 129 16.68 -12.37 -1.07
N ALA A 130 16.34 -13.66 -0.97
CA ALA A 130 15.36 -14.30 -1.84
C ALA A 130 14.19 -14.84 -1.01
N SER A 131 12.96 -14.56 -1.45
CA SER A 131 11.72 -15.13 -0.91
C SER A 131 10.92 -15.69 -2.07
N ALA A 132 10.64 -16.98 -2.05
CA ALA A 132 9.96 -17.67 -3.14
C ALA A 132 9.14 -18.84 -2.62
N THR A 133 8.03 -19.13 -3.30
CA THR A 133 7.13 -20.25 -3.02
C THR A 133 6.43 -20.66 -4.31
N PRO A 134 6.18 -21.95 -4.56
CA PRO A 134 5.40 -22.39 -5.72
C PRO A 134 3.90 -22.14 -5.57
N ARG A 135 3.45 -21.61 -4.42
CA ARG A 135 2.05 -21.27 -4.15
C ARG A 135 1.93 -19.77 -3.85
N SER A 136 1.14 -19.41 -2.85
CA SER A 136 0.89 -18.02 -2.47
C SER A 136 1.97 -17.47 -1.54
N GLN A 137 2.34 -16.22 -1.75
CA GLN A 137 3.14 -15.39 -0.85
C GLN A 137 2.31 -14.15 -0.48
N VAL A 138 2.25 -13.81 0.80
CA VAL A 138 1.43 -12.69 1.31
C VAL A 138 2.31 -11.77 2.13
N HIS A 139 2.18 -10.47 1.89
CA HIS A 139 2.76 -9.39 2.69
C HIS A 139 1.61 -8.54 3.22
N TYR A 140 1.58 -8.32 4.53
CA TYR A 140 0.56 -7.52 5.19
C TYR A 140 1.20 -6.73 6.33
N ALA A 141 0.83 -5.45 6.43
CA ALA A 141 1.14 -4.59 7.56
C ALA A 141 -0.15 -3.94 8.04
N GLY A 142 -0.35 -3.87 9.36
CA GLY A 142 -1.50 -3.18 9.95
C GLY A 142 -1.39 -1.65 9.91
N GLU A 143 -0.18 -1.15 9.64
CA GLU A 143 0.15 0.28 9.53
C GLU A 143 0.77 0.55 8.15
N HIS A 144 2.10 0.70 8.06
CA HIS A 144 2.80 1.06 6.83
C HIS A 144 3.41 -0.15 6.11
N HIS A 145 3.35 -0.15 4.78
CA HIS A 145 4.03 -1.12 3.92
C HIS A 145 4.92 -0.41 2.89
N ASP A 146 6.15 -0.13 3.31
CA ASP A 146 7.09 0.63 2.49
C ASP A 146 7.98 -0.31 1.67
N THR A 147 8.04 -0.09 0.36
CA THR A 147 8.92 -0.82 -0.56
C THR A 147 9.77 0.17 -1.34
N THR A 148 11.08 0.15 -1.09
CA THR A 148 12.03 1.11 -1.65
C THR A 148 13.17 0.38 -2.34
N ALA A 149 13.61 0.91 -3.49
CA ALA A 149 14.81 0.47 -4.19
C ALA A 149 15.59 1.68 -4.68
N GLN A 150 16.92 1.67 -4.50
CA GLN A 150 17.79 2.76 -4.97
C GLN A 150 17.86 2.86 -6.49
N ASN A 151 17.76 1.71 -7.17
CA ASN A 151 17.81 1.64 -8.63
C ASN A 151 16.40 1.42 -9.19
N ASN A 152 15.98 0.16 -9.35
CA ASN A 152 14.72 -0.17 -9.99
C ASN A 152 13.78 -0.90 -9.01
N LEU A 153 12.53 -0.46 -8.94
CA LEU A 153 11.42 -1.24 -8.38
C LEU A 153 10.63 -1.85 -9.53
N GLN A 154 10.57 -3.18 -9.57
CA GLN A 154 9.87 -3.91 -10.64
C GLN A 154 8.76 -4.76 -10.04
N LEU A 155 7.54 -4.54 -10.51
CA LEU A 155 6.36 -5.32 -10.17
C LEU A 155 5.84 -5.98 -11.44
N THR A 156 5.68 -7.29 -11.43
CA THR A 156 5.29 -8.05 -12.63
C THR A 156 4.32 -9.16 -12.25
N SER A 157 3.27 -9.33 -13.06
CA SER A 157 2.29 -10.40 -12.93
C SER A 157 2.10 -11.07 -14.30
N GLY A 158 2.05 -12.40 -14.31
CA GLY A 158 1.80 -13.17 -15.53
C GLY A 158 0.35 -13.15 -16.00
N ALA A 159 -0.58 -12.71 -15.15
CA ALA A 159 -2.01 -12.67 -15.45
C ALA A 159 -2.59 -11.25 -15.33
N ALA A 160 -2.80 -10.76 -14.10
CA ALA A 160 -3.39 -9.45 -13.85
C ALA A 160 -2.66 -8.73 -12.70
N MET A 161 -2.61 -7.40 -12.77
CA MET A 161 -2.15 -6.52 -11.69
C MET A 161 -3.29 -5.60 -11.30
N HIS A 162 -3.62 -5.56 -10.01
CA HIS A 162 -4.65 -4.70 -9.46
C HIS A 162 -4.02 -3.74 -8.45
N LEU A 163 -4.28 -2.45 -8.62
CA LEU A 163 -3.87 -1.39 -7.70
C LEU A 163 -5.14 -0.74 -7.17
N GLN A 164 -5.35 -0.82 -5.86
CA GLN A 164 -6.53 -0.31 -5.18
C GLN A 164 -6.09 0.41 -3.91
N ALA A 165 -6.68 1.58 -3.64
CA ALA A 165 -6.40 2.37 -2.46
C ALA A 165 -7.71 2.97 -1.92
N GLY A 166 -7.86 3.02 -0.60
CA GLY A 166 -9.06 3.55 0.04
C GLY A 166 -9.23 5.06 -0.11
N LYS A 167 -8.12 5.81 -0.25
CA LYS A 167 -8.14 7.27 -0.39
C LYS A 167 -7.70 7.77 -1.76
N GLY A 168 -6.65 7.19 -2.32
CA GLY A 168 -6.13 7.63 -3.61
C GLY A 168 -4.86 6.91 -4.03
N LEU A 169 -4.54 7.02 -5.31
CA LEU A 169 -3.29 6.56 -5.92
C LEU A 169 -2.55 7.79 -6.45
N SER A 170 -1.26 7.91 -6.12
CA SER A 170 -0.39 8.97 -6.63
C SER A 170 0.79 8.36 -7.38
N ALA A 171 1.18 9.00 -8.49
CA ALA A 171 2.33 8.60 -9.30
C ALA A 171 3.13 9.85 -9.67
N PHE A 172 4.42 9.81 -9.42
CA PHE A 172 5.33 10.91 -9.68
C PHE A 172 6.60 10.38 -10.35
N ALA A 173 7.04 11.06 -11.40
CA ALA A 173 8.33 10.82 -12.05
C ALA A 173 9.06 12.15 -12.13
N GLN A 174 10.23 12.22 -11.49
CA GLN A 174 11.09 13.41 -11.53
C GLN A 174 11.64 13.63 -12.94
N ASP A 175 12.10 12.55 -13.57
CA ASP A 175 12.71 12.53 -14.89
C ASP A 175 12.09 11.39 -15.73
N ALA A 176 12.32 11.41 -17.05
CA ALA A 176 11.84 10.44 -18.04
C ALA A 176 10.30 10.29 -18.21
N GLY A 177 9.50 10.84 -17.31
CA GLY A 177 8.04 10.94 -17.44
C GLY A 177 7.27 9.66 -17.09
N ILE A 178 5.97 9.67 -17.39
CA ILE A 178 5.04 8.55 -17.14
C ILE A 178 4.56 7.97 -18.47
N SER A 179 4.58 6.65 -18.59
CA SER A 179 4.06 5.91 -19.74
C SER A 179 2.94 4.96 -19.30
N ALA A 180 1.75 5.13 -19.88
CA ALA A 180 0.58 4.29 -19.65
C ALA A 180 0.08 3.72 -20.99
N ILE A 181 0.49 2.50 -21.33
CA ILE A 181 0.28 1.90 -22.64
C ILE A 181 -0.47 0.58 -22.51
N ALA A 182 -1.55 0.42 -23.28
CA ALA A 182 -2.18 -0.87 -23.53
C ALA A 182 -1.80 -1.34 -24.95
N ASN A 183 -1.02 -2.42 -25.06
CA ASN A 183 -0.70 -3.01 -26.37
C ASN A 183 -1.96 -3.53 -27.09
N ARG A 184 -2.93 -4.02 -26.30
CA ARG A 184 -4.27 -4.40 -26.74
C ARG A 184 -5.26 -4.07 -25.63
N GLY A 185 -6.51 -3.84 -26.02
CA GLY A 185 -7.57 -3.46 -25.09
C GLY A 185 -7.66 -1.95 -24.87
N LYS A 186 -8.75 -1.54 -24.22
CA LYS A 186 -9.09 -0.13 -23.98
C LYS A 186 -8.29 0.43 -22.80
N VAL A 187 -7.72 1.62 -22.98
CA VAL A 187 -7.34 2.48 -21.84
C VAL A 187 -8.60 3.24 -21.41
N LEU A 188 -9.05 3.01 -20.18
CA LEU A 188 -10.21 3.69 -19.59
C LEU A 188 -9.73 4.56 -18.43
N VAL A 189 -9.97 5.87 -18.53
CA VAL A 189 -9.71 6.84 -17.46
C VAL A 189 -11.04 7.51 -17.14
N GLN A 190 -11.41 7.53 -15.86
CA GLN A 190 -12.67 8.09 -15.37
C GLN A 190 -12.46 8.72 -14.01
N ALA A 191 -12.99 9.93 -13.83
CA ALA A 191 -13.32 10.48 -12.53
C ALA A 191 -14.85 10.44 -12.41
N GLN A 192 -15.38 9.65 -11.48
CA GLN A 192 -16.82 9.38 -11.39
C GLN A 192 -17.58 10.44 -10.59
N GLU A 193 -16.86 11.33 -9.91
CA GLU A 193 -17.41 12.43 -9.09
C GLU A 193 -16.44 13.61 -8.94
N ASP A 194 -15.50 13.73 -9.85
CA ASP A 194 -14.55 14.81 -9.79
C ASP A 194 -14.08 15.12 -11.21
N ASP A 195 -13.26 16.14 -11.32
CA ASP A 195 -12.72 16.58 -12.58
C ASP A 195 -11.57 15.68 -13.05
N ILE A 196 -11.46 15.55 -14.37
CA ILE A 196 -10.21 15.12 -15.00
C ILE A 196 -9.47 16.39 -15.45
N ALA A 197 -8.29 16.63 -14.89
CA ALA A 197 -7.40 17.71 -15.31
C ALA A 197 -6.20 17.17 -16.11
N LEU A 198 -6.05 17.62 -17.36
CA LEU A 198 -4.93 17.27 -18.24
C LEU A 198 -4.18 18.55 -18.64
N ASN A 199 -3.01 18.76 -18.04
CA ASN A 199 -2.19 19.96 -18.26
C ASN A 199 -0.82 19.58 -18.85
N ALA A 200 -0.34 20.36 -19.81
CA ALA A 200 0.99 20.23 -20.38
C ALA A 200 1.62 21.61 -20.57
N GLN A 201 2.89 21.78 -20.17
CA GLN A 201 3.63 23.02 -20.41
C GLN A 201 3.94 23.25 -21.90
N LYS A 202 4.06 22.15 -22.66
CA LYS A 202 4.30 22.19 -24.10
C LYS A 202 3.00 21.86 -24.83
N ASN A 203 2.94 20.73 -25.51
CA ASN A 203 1.81 20.37 -26.35
C ASN A 203 0.93 19.32 -25.67
N LEU A 204 -0.38 19.42 -25.92
CA LEU A 204 -1.34 18.35 -25.68
C LEU A 204 -1.78 17.80 -27.04
N HIS A 205 -1.59 16.49 -27.27
CA HIS A 205 -1.97 15.83 -28.51
C HIS A 205 -3.10 14.84 -28.27
N VAL A 206 -4.20 14.98 -29.02
CA VAL A 206 -5.35 14.07 -29.02
C VAL A 206 -5.68 13.72 -30.47
N SER A 207 -5.65 12.43 -30.80
CA SER A 207 -5.85 11.96 -32.17
C SER A 207 -6.31 10.50 -32.20
N ALA A 208 -7.12 10.15 -33.19
CA ALA A 208 -7.46 8.79 -33.55
C ALA A 208 -7.00 8.52 -34.99
N VAL A 209 -6.37 7.36 -35.24
CA VAL A 209 -5.81 7.03 -36.57
C VAL A 209 -6.87 6.46 -37.50
N GLU A 210 -7.69 5.54 -37.00
CA GLU A 210 -8.72 4.85 -37.80
C GLU A 210 -10.15 5.28 -37.43
N GLY A 211 -10.32 5.87 -36.25
CA GLY A 211 -11.62 6.26 -35.70
C GLY A 211 -11.81 7.76 -35.59
N GLU A 212 -12.58 8.17 -34.59
CA GLU A 212 -12.93 9.56 -34.33
C GLU A 212 -12.50 10.02 -32.93
N VAL A 213 -12.39 11.34 -32.75
CA VAL A 213 -12.26 11.99 -31.45
C VAL A 213 -13.61 12.59 -31.09
N VAL A 214 -14.30 11.99 -30.11
CA VAL A 214 -15.61 12.47 -29.64
C VAL A 214 -15.43 13.24 -28.33
N ILE A 215 -15.89 14.50 -28.31
CA ILE A 215 -15.95 15.34 -27.11
C ILE A 215 -17.43 15.67 -26.89
N THR A 216 -17.97 15.25 -25.75
CA THR A 216 -19.37 15.45 -25.40
C THR A 216 -19.47 16.01 -23.99
N ALA A 217 -20.17 17.12 -23.83
CA ALA A 217 -20.45 17.74 -22.55
C ALA A 217 -21.72 18.62 -22.68
N PRO A 218 -22.40 18.95 -21.56
CA PRO A 218 -23.47 19.96 -21.58
C PRO A 218 -23.00 21.30 -22.14
N THR A 219 -21.72 21.64 -21.95
CA THR A 219 -21.07 22.80 -22.57
C THR A 219 -19.63 22.48 -22.90
N ILE A 220 -19.19 22.81 -24.12
CA ILE A 220 -17.79 22.71 -24.56
C ILE A 220 -17.29 24.13 -24.81
N ARG A 221 -16.10 24.45 -24.31
CA ARG A 221 -15.48 25.77 -24.48
C ARG A 221 -14.00 25.62 -24.83
N LEU A 222 -13.62 26.19 -25.98
CA LEU A 222 -12.24 26.28 -26.45
C LEU A 222 -11.83 27.75 -26.42
N VAL A 223 -10.74 28.10 -25.74
CA VAL A 223 -10.32 29.49 -25.54
C VAL A 223 -8.82 29.61 -25.76
N ALA A 224 -8.40 30.56 -26.59
CA ALA A 224 -7.01 30.93 -26.80
C ALA A 224 -6.55 31.97 -25.76
N ASP A 225 -5.23 32.16 -25.64
CA ASP A 225 -4.63 33.14 -24.72
C ASP A 225 -5.00 34.59 -25.05
N ASP A 226 -5.21 34.89 -26.34
CA ASP A 226 -5.68 36.18 -26.85
C ASP A 226 -7.18 36.45 -26.57
N GLY A 227 -7.88 35.48 -25.98
CA GLY A 227 -9.30 35.56 -25.64
C GLY A 227 -10.26 35.14 -26.76
N SER A 228 -9.78 34.76 -27.95
CA SER A 228 -10.62 34.17 -29.00
C SER A 228 -11.18 32.82 -28.53
N TYR A 229 -12.44 32.53 -28.85
CA TYR A 229 -13.10 31.30 -28.37
C TYR A 229 -14.16 30.73 -29.30
N ILE A 230 -14.45 29.45 -29.06
CA ILE A 230 -15.63 28.74 -29.55
C ILE A 230 -16.34 28.12 -28.33
N LYS A 231 -17.64 28.38 -28.19
CA LYS A 231 -18.49 27.80 -27.15
C LYS A 231 -19.65 27.04 -27.79
N ILE A 232 -19.87 25.81 -27.33
CA ILE A 232 -20.95 24.92 -27.79
C ILE A 232 -21.81 24.55 -26.58
N GLY A 233 -23.12 24.81 -26.66
CA GLY A 233 -24.10 24.53 -25.59
C GLY A 233 -25.28 25.49 -25.68
N GLY A 234 -26.48 24.98 -25.99
CA GLY A 234 -27.65 25.80 -26.34
C GLY A 234 -27.56 26.50 -27.72
N GLY A 235 -26.50 26.23 -28.48
CA GLY A 235 -26.14 26.87 -29.75
C GLY A 235 -24.61 26.79 -29.96
N VAL A 236 -24.11 27.48 -30.99
CA VAL A 236 -22.67 27.67 -31.24
C VAL A 236 -22.37 29.17 -31.24
N GLU A 237 -21.42 29.59 -30.41
CA GLU A 237 -20.96 30.98 -30.29
C GLU A 237 -19.47 31.06 -30.62
N ILE A 238 -19.10 31.97 -31.51
CA ILE A 238 -17.72 32.21 -31.95
C ILE A 238 -17.39 33.68 -31.66
N GLY A 239 -16.32 33.94 -30.91
CA GLY A 239 -15.90 35.30 -30.56
C GLY A 239 -14.42 35.52 -30.81
N SER A 240 -14.07 36.69 -31.36
CA SER A 240 -12.69 37.15 -31.51
C SER A 240 -12.65 38.69 -31.59
N GLN A 241 -11.57 39.29 -31.08
CA GLN A 241 -11.26 40.72 -31.30
C GLN A 241 -10.63 40.97 -32.67
N GLY A 242 -10.08 39.92 -33.29
CA GLY A 242 -9.45 39.96 -34.60
C GLY A 242 -10.40 39.57 -35.72
N LYS A 243 -9.83 39.31 -36.90
CA LYS A 243 -10.59 38.81 -38.06
C LYS A 243 -10.86 37.32 -37.90
N VAL A 244 -12.13 36.92 -38.00
CA VAL A 244 -12.51 35.52 -38.20
C VAL A 244 -12.49 35.25 -39.71
N THR A 245 -11.57 34.39 -40.15
CA THR A 245 -11.43 34.03 -41.58
C THR A 245 -11.99 32.64 -41.81
N VAL A 246 -12.94 32.51 -42.74
CA VAL A 246 -13.55 31.22 -43.12
C VAL A 246 -13.27 30.97 -44.59
N HIS A 247 -12.53 29.90 -44.90
CA HIS A 247 -12.27 29.45 -46.26
C HIS A 247 -13.14 28.23 -46.56
N ALA A 248 -14.11 28.36 -47.46
CA ALA A 248 -14.96 27.28 -47.92
C ALA A 248 -15.27 27.43 -49.41
N SER A 249 -15.57 26.32 -50.11
CA SER A 249 -16.06 26.36 -51.49
C SER A 249 -17.49 26.88 -51.59
N GLU A 250 -18.32 26.63 -50.57
CA GLU A 250 -19.75 26.99 -50.48
C GLU A 250 -20.14 27.31 -49.03
N HIS A 251 -21.22 28.10 -48.85
CA HIS A 251 -21.78 28.47 -47.54
C HIS A 251 -23.30 28.31 -47.53
N ASP A 252 -23.77 27.14 -47.07
CA ASP A 252 -25.20 26.80 -47.02
C ASP A 252 -25.79 26.97 -45.61
N TRP A 253 -26.94 27.64 -45.51
CA TRP A 253 -27.67 27.88 -44.25
C TRP A 253 -28.96 27.06 -44.17
N ILE A 254 -28.82 25.73 -44.14
CA ILE A 254 -29.91 24.74 -44.27
C ILE A 254 -30.56 24.32 -42.95
N GLY A 255 -31.07 25.28 -42.16
CA GLY A 255 -31.82 24.98 -40.92
C GLY A 255 -31.06 24.16 -39.86
N PRO A 256 -31.65 23.90 -38.68
CA PRO A 256 -30.98 23.15 -37.62
C PRO A 256 -31.05 21.62 -37.83
N LYS A 257 -29.96 20.93 -37.48
CA LYS A 257 -29.88 19.47 -37.32
C LYS A 257 -29.07 19.16 -36.07
N THR A 258 -29.48 18.16 -35.29
CA THR A 258 -28.84 17.78 -34.02
C THR A 258 -28.28 16.37 -34.08
N ASP A 259 -27.27 16.11 -33.26
CA ASP A 259 -26.67 14.78 -33.03
C ASP A 259 -26.62 14.50 -31.52
N SER A 260 -26.35 13.25 -31.12
CA SER A 260 -26.23 12.86 -29.71
C SER A 260 -25.24 11.72 -29.50
N ALA A 261 -24.55 11.76 -28.37
CA ALA A 261 -23.63 10.71 -27.92
C ALA A 261 -24.03 10.24 -26.51
N ALA A 262 -23.79 8.97 -26.22
CA ALA A 262 -24.08 8.41 -24.91
C ALA A 262 -23.11 8.97 -23.85
N ILE A 263 -23.67 9.61 -22.82
CA ILE A 263 -22.90 10.09 -21.65
C ILE A 263 -22.99 9.02 -20.55
N PRO A 264 -21.86 8.57 -19.97
CA PRO A 264 -21.89 7.64 -18.83
C PRO A 264 -22.67 8.22 -17.65
N SER A 265 -23.58 7.43 -17.07
CA SER A 265 -24.23 7.75 -15.80
C SER A 265 -23.55 6.98 -14.67
N PHE A 266 -23.14 7.67 -13.61
CA PHE A 266 -22.58 7.06 -12.41
C PHE A 266 -23.63 7.05 -11.29
N GLY A 267 -24.08 5.87 -10.89
CA GLY A 267 -24.91 5.67 -9.69
C GLY A 267 -24.06 5.20 -8.51
N ARG A 268 -24.57 5.31 -7.27
CA ARG A 268 -23.76 5.02 -6.08
C ARG A 268 -24.49 4.31 -4.95
N ASP A 269 -23.73 3.47 -4.25
CA ASP A 269 -24.02 2.95 -2.92
C ASP A 269 -23.04 3.61 -1.91
N PRO A 270 -23.47 3.93 -0.68
CA PRO A 270 -22.61 4.53 0.35
C PRO A 270 -21.50 3.58 0.81
N ALA A 271 -20.36 4.11 1.28
CA ALA A 271 -19.24 3.37 1.85
C ALA A 271 -19.50 2.85 3.28
N ALA A 272 -20.74 2.47 3.57
CA ALA A 272 -21.22 2.18 4.90
C ALA A 272 -20.74 0.80 5.38
N GLN A 273 -20.08 0.76 6.54
CA GLN A 273 -19.51 -0.46 7.12
C GLN A 273 -20.03 -0.74 8.54
N GLN A 274 -19.93 -2.00 8.98
CA GLN A 274 -20.30 -2.45 10.32
C GLN A 274 -19.20 -3.38 10.84
N VAL A 275 -18.85 -3.27 12.12
CA VAL A 275 -17.79 -4.07 12.73
C VAL A 275 -18.41 -5.10 13.67
N THR A 276 -17.90 -6.33 13.66
CA THR A 276 -18.36 -7.41 14.55
C THR A 276 -17.31 -7.69 15.62
N PHE A 277 -17.72 -7.68 16.89
CA PHE A 277 -16.90 -8.10 18.03
C PHE A 277 -17.26 -9.53 18.47
N HIS A 278 -16.23 -10.36 18.67
CA HIS A 278 -16.37 -11.70 19.20
C HIS A 278 -15.30 -11.99 20.26
N TYR A 279 -15.59 -12.89 21.20
CA TYR A 279 -14.60 -13.33 22.17
C TYR A 279 -13.57 -14.28 21.53
N PRO A 280 -12.27 -14.15 21.87
CA PRO A 280 -11.25 -15.09 21.43
C PRO A 280 -11.49 -16.49 22.01
N GLY A 281 -11.25 -17.54 21.22
CA GLY A 281 -11.32 -18.95 21.66
C GLY A 281 -12.49 -19.78 21.14
N HIS A 282 -13.37 -19.20 20.32
CA HIS A 282 -14.45 -19.93 19.64
C HIS A 282 -14.12 -20.14 18.15
N SER A 283 -14.59 -21.24 17.56
CA SER A 283 -14.36 -21.53 16.13
C SER A 283 -15.04 -20.48 15.24
N GLU A 284 -14.47 -20.17 14.08
CA GLU A 284 -15.08 -19.25 13.08
C GLU A 284 -16.52 -19.66 12.68
N LYS A 285 -16.90 -20.94 12.87
CA LYS A 285 -18.24 -21.46 12.58
C LYS A 285 -19.26 -21.24 13.70
N SER A 286 -18.82 -20.79 14.88
CA SER A 286 -19.67 -20.47 16.02
C SER A 286 -18.98 -19.44 16.92
N PRO A 287 -18.73 -18.21 16.42
CA PRO A 287 -18.14 -17.16 17.23
C PRO A 287 -19.11 -16.80 18.36
N ARG A 288 -18.58 -16.67 19.59
CA ARG A 288 -19.37 -16.08 20.67
C ARG A 288 -19.34 -14.56 20.49
N ALA A 289 -20.46 -14.02 20.02
CA ALA A 289 -20.67 -12.58 19.91
C ALA A 289 -20.39 -11.89 21.25
N ALA A 290 -19.66 -10.78 21.21
CA ALA A 290 -19.49 -9.91 22.36
C ALA A 290 -20.68 -8.94 22.40
N ALA A 291 -21.84 -9.44 22.81
CA ALA A 291 -23.04 -8.62 22.97
C ALA A 291 -22.88 -7.62 24.12
N ASP A 292 -23.56 -6.47 24.01
CA ASP A 292 -23.61 -5.42 25.03
C ASP A 292 -22.22 -4.90 25.47
N HIS A 293 -21.26 -4.89 24.54
CA HIS A 293 -19.91 -4.35 24.77
C HIS A 293 -19.82 -2.93 24.27
N SER A 294 -19.39 -2.02 25.16
CA SER A 294 -19.08 -0.66 24.78
C SER A 294 -17.91 -0.63 23.81
N TYR A 295 -18.05 0.14 22.74
CA TYR A 295 -16.99 0.33 21.76
C TYR A 295 -16.81 1.80 21.43
N GLU A 296 -15.64 2.11 20.87
CA GLU A 296 -15.31 3.39 20.28
C GLU A 296 -14.64 3.15 18.92
N ILE A 297 -15.17 3.78 17.88
CA ILE A 297 -14.57 3.82 16.54
C ILE A 297 -14.12 5.26 16.31
N LYS A 298 -12.81 5.46 16.29
CA LYS A 298 -12.20 6.74 15.92
C LYS A 298 -11.87 6.71 14.44
N LEU A 299 -12.46 7.63 13.69
CA LEU A 299 -12.23 7.78 12.26
C LEU A 299 -11.14 8.83 12.01
N GLU A 300 -10.50 8.75 10.85
CA GLU A 300 -9.45 9.67 10.42
C GLU A 300 -9.89 11.13 10.31
N ASP A 301 -11.18 11.39 10.07
CA ASP A 301 -11.78 12.73 10.04
C ASP A 301 -11.95 13.34 11.45
N GLY A 302 -11.51 12.61 12.48
CA GLY A 302 -11.65 12.98 13.89
C GLY A 302 -13.02 12.65 14.47
N SER A 303 -13.97 12.15 13.68
CA SER A 303 -15.27 11.73 14.18
C SER A 303 -15.16 10.47 15.02
N LEU A 304 -16.03 10.38 16.02
CA LEU A 304 -16.01 9.35 17.03
C LEU A 304 -17.38 8.70 17.13
N VAL A 305 -17.47 7.42 16.79
CA VAL A 305 -18.70 6.63 16.94
C VAL A 305 -18.56 5.78 18.20
N LYS A 306 -19.39 6.05 19.20
CA LYS A 306 -19.47 5.26 20.43
C LYS A 306 -20.82 4.57 20.48
N GLY A 307 -20.84 3.34 20.97
CA GLY A 307 -22.07 2.60 21.13
C GLY A 307 -21.86 1.35 21.98
N MET A 308 -22.90 0.53 22.01
CA MET A 308 -22.85 -0.83 22.52
C MET A 308 -23.15 -1.78 21.37
N THR A 309 -22.43 -2.89 21.30
CA THR A 309 -22.71 -3.94 20.32
C THR A 309 -24.08 -4.58 20.58
N ASN A 310 -24.78 -4.97 19.52
CA ASN A 310 -26.05 -5.68 19.63
C ASN A 310 -25.87 -7.16 20.05
N ALA A 311 -26.97 -7.92 20.11
CA ALA A 311 -26.95 -9.35 20.47
C ALA A 311 -26.01 -10.22 19.60
N ASP A 312 -25.75 -9.79 18.37
CA ASP A 312 -24.87 -10.47 17.41
C ASP A 312 -23.42 -9.94 17.46
N GLY A 313 -23.11 -9.02 18.38
CA GLY A 313 -21.79 -8.42 18.54
C GLY A 313 -21.49 -7.32 17.51
N LEU A 314 -22.49 -6.87 16.75
CA LEU A 314 -22.31 -5.85 15.72
C LEU A 314 -22.38 -4.44 16.30
N THR A 315 -21.52 -3.55 15.81
CA THR A 315 -21.63 -2.10 16.04
C THR A 315 -22.83 -1.51 15.29
N GLU A 316 -23.18 -0.26 15.57
CA GLU A 316 -23.99 0.51 14.62
C GLU A 316 -23.28 0.62 13.26
N ARG A 317 -24.07 0.73 12.19
CA ARG A 317 -23.55 0.93 10.84
C ARG A 317 -23.00 2.34 10.72
N VAL A 318 -21.73 2.44 10.39
CA VAL A 318 -21.05 3.72 10.17
C VAL A 318 -21.32 4.13 8.73
N GLU A 319 -22.34 4.97 8.54
CA GLU A 319 -22.72 5.51 7.23
C GLU A 319 -21.72 6.61 6.82
N ARG A 320 -21.06 6.44 5.67
CA ARG A 320 -20.16 7.44 5.09
C ARG A 320 -20.30 7.45 3.57
N GLU A 321 -20.19 8.64 2.98
CA GLU A 321 -20.16 8.82 1.53
C GLU A 321 -18.83 8.33 0.92
N MET A 322 -17.73 8.43 1.67
CA MET A 322 -16.37 8.08 1.23
C MET A 322 -15.66 7.20 2.27
N MET A 323 -14.65 6.45 1.82
CA MET A 323 -13.87 5.56 2.69
C MET A 323 -13.05 6.34 3.72
N HIS A 324 -13.08 5.88 4.97
CA HIS A 324 -12.29 6.42 6.07
C HIS A 324 -11.57 5.26 6.78
N GLN A 325 -10.30 5.43 7.14
CA GLN A 325 -9.64 4.53 8.07
C GLN A 325 -10.24 4.69 9.47
N ALA A 326 -10.39 3.56 10.15
CA ALA A 326 -11.03 3.46 11.44
C ALA A 326 -10.11 2.74 12.43
N GLN A 327 -9.90 3.33 13.59
CA GLN A 327 -9.30 2.66 14.75
C GLN A 327 -10.44 2.22 15.68
N VAL A 328 -10.60 0.91 15.83
CA VAL A 328 -11.68 0.31 16.61
C VAL A 328 -11.16 -0.16 17.97
N SER A 329 -11.81 0.26 19.04
CA SER A 329 -11.47 -0.14 20.41
C SER A 329 -12.69 -0.69 21.14
N ALA A 330 -12.54 -1.86 21.78
CA ALA A 330 -13.50 -2.36 22.75
C ALA A 330 -13.18 -1.79 24.14
N LEU A 331 -14.17 -1.24 24.83
CA LEU A 331 -14.02 -0.71 26.18
C LEU A 331 -14.48 -1.76 27.20
N ARG A 332 -13.75 -1.88 28.32
CA ARG A 332 -14.21 -2.71 29.45
C ARG A 332 -15.44 -2.05 30.08
N SER A 333 -16.50 -2.82 30.27
CA SER A 333 -17.73 -2.39 30.92
C SER A 333 -17.44 -1.78 32.30
N GLY A 334 -17.46 -0.46 32.40
CA GLY A 334 -17.41 0.28 33.65
C GLY A 334 -18.80 0.81 33.98
N THR A 335 -19.53 0.15 34.88
CA THR A 335 -20.68 0.77 35.55
C THR A 335 -20.23 2.03 36.29
N PRO A 336 -20.87 3.20 36.11
CA PRO A 336 -20.71 4.30 37.05
C PRO A 336 -21.41 3.88 38.35
N LYS A 337 -20.63 3.59 39.40
CA LYS A 337 -21.20 3.46 40.75
C LYS A 337 -21.57 4.84 41.25
N GLY A 338 -22.86 5.15 41.16
CA GLY A 338 -23.48 6.14 42.03
C GLY A 338 -23.32 5.72 43.49
N GLY A 339 -22.88 6.66 44.31
CA GLY A 339 -22.82 6.54 45.76
C GLY A 339 -22.96 7.93 46.35
N ALA A 340 -24.20 8.29 46.68
CA ALA A 340 -24.53 9.43 47.52
C ALA A 340 -23.92 9.27 48.92
N GLN A 341 -23.53 10.40 49.52
CA GLN A 341 -23.83 10.66 50.93
C GLN A 341 -25.06 11.56 50.97
#